data_AF-A0ABD4W4I4-F1
#
_entry.id   AF-A0ABD4W4I4-F1
#
_cell.length_a   1.000
_cell.length_b   1.000
_cell.length_c   1.000
_cell.angle_alpha   90.00
_cell.angle_beta   90.00
_cell.angle_gamma   90.00
#
_symmetry.space_group_name_H-M   'P 1'
#
loop_
_entity.id
_entity.type
_entity.pdbx_description
1 polymer ?
#
loop_
_entity_poly.entity_id
_entity_poly.type
_entity_poly.pdbx_seq_one_letter_code
_entity_poly.pdbx_strand_id
1 'polypeptide(L)'
;KLVSDDTKGAEIVFDNEDGKDQSYTVHFIHDTITVDPENPGKPGEPINPGKGSAVYPDGTDKAGLTDTVDRTISYKMSDGSKAPASVKDSLTFTASKEIDKVTGEVLSTEWSKNQDFKDVVSPDVTGYTPRVKTVSNKNVAHDAQ
;
A
#
# COMPACT_ATOMS: atom_id res chain seq x y z
N LYS A 1 19.57 5.56 11.41
CA LYS A 1 20.61 6.51 10.91
C LYS A 1 21.25 7.31 12.03
N LEU A 2 22.56 7.53 11.95
CA LEU A 2 23.31 8.39 12.89
C LEU A 2 22.93 9.87 12.66
N VAL A 3 22.68 10.60 13.74
CA VAL A 3 22.34 12.04 13.71
C VAL A 3 23.50 12.87 14.23
N SER A 4 24.04 12.50 15.39
CA SER A 4 25.20 13.17 15.97
C SER A 4 26.02 12.22 16.82
N ASP A 5 27.29 12.55 16.94
CA ASP A 5 28.27 11.87 17.75
C ASP A 5 29.18 12.95 18.32
N ASP A 6 29.23 13.08 19.64
CA ASP A 6 30.02 14.09 20.34
C ASP A 6 31.53 13.93 20.06
N THR A 7 31.97 12.72 19.73
CA THR A 7 33.36 12.42 19.37
C THR A 7 33.64 12.69 17.89
N LYS A 8 32.61 12.78 17.05
CA LYS A 8 32.71 12.87 15.57
C LYS A 8 33.60 11.78 14.97
N GLY A 9 33.62 10.60 15.58
CA GLY A 9 34.49 9.49 15.19
C GLY A 9 35.98 9.68 15.53
N ALA A 10 36.34 10.67 16.35
CA ALA A 10 37.70 10.83 16.86
C ALA A 10 37.99 9.80 17.96
N GLU A 11 39.27 9.42 18.08
CA GLU A 11 39.74 8.60 19.18
C GLU A 11 39.53 9.34 20.52
N ILE A 12 38.91 8.66 21.48
CA ILE A 12 38.65 9.23 22.80
C ILE A 12 39.97 9.28 23.58
N VAL A 13 40.36 10.50 23.97
CA VAL A 13 41.53 10.73 24.82
C VAL A 13 41.06 10.99 26.24
N PHE A 14 41.37 10.07 27.15
CA PHE A 14 41.11 10.25 28.57
C PHE A 14 41.99 11.37 29.13
N ASP A 15 41.40 12.27 29.92
CA ASP A 15 42.16 13.22 30.72
C ASP A 15 42.76 12.53 31.97
N ASN A 16 43.56 13.30 32.72
CA ASN A 16 44.15 12.86 33.98
C ASN A 16 43.65 13.75 35.13
N GLU A 17 42.38 14.19 35.04
CA GLU A 17 41.75 15.02 36.07
C GLU A 17 40.92 14.16 37.04
N ASP A 18 41.57 13.75 38.13
CA ASP A 18 40.90 13.04 39.23
C ASP A 18 39.67 13.84 39.73
N GLY A 19 38.48 13.25 39.58
CA GLY A 19 37.20 13.84 40.02
C GLY A 19 36.34 14.46 38.92
N LYS A 20 36.72 14.37 37.64
CA LYS A 20 35.87 14.72 36.50
C LYS A 20 35.64 13.52 35.59
N ASP A 21 34.37 13.18 35.38
CA ASP A 21 34.00 12.14 34.42
C ASP A 21 33.87 12.73 33.00
N GLN A 22 34.36 11.99 32.01
CA GLN A 22 34.12 12.31 30.60
C GLN A 22 32.93 11.49 30.08
N SER A 23 31.87 12.16 29.64
CA SER A 23 30.71 11.55 29.02
C SER A 23 30.58 11.98 27.56
N TYR A 24 30.24 11.05 26.68
CA TYR A 24 30.00 11.30 25.26
C TYR A 24 28.65 10.70 24.87
N THR A 25 27.88 11.42 24.06
CA THR A 25 26.57 10.99 23.59
C THR A 25 26.59 10.77 22.08
N VAL A 26 25.90 9.72 21.64
CA VAL A 26 25.64 9.44 20.23
C VAL A 26 24.14 9.36 20.04
N HIS A 27 23.61 10.17 19.11
CA HIS A 27 22.19 10.23 18.81
C HIS A 27 21.87 9.52 17.50
N PHE A 28 20.83 8.70 17.52
CA PHE A 28 20.30 7.99 16.35
C PHE A 28 18.84 8.42 16.10
N ILE A 29 18.43 8.32 14.85
CA ILE A 29 17.02 8.29 14.45
C ILE A 29 16.72 6.93 13.83
N HIS A 30 15.46 6.53 13.90
CA HIS A 30 15.00 5.33 13.24
C HIS A 30 15.10 5.48 11.72
N ASP A 31 15.48 4.39 11.06
CA ASP A 31 15.41 4.30 9.60
C ASP A 31 14.04 3.74 9.19
N THR A 32 13.61 4.06 7.98
CA THR A 32 12.37 3.54 7.41
C THR A 32 12.66 2.61 6.23
N ILE A 33 11.66 1.79 5.88
CA ILE A 33 11.64 0.98 4.67
C ILE A 33 10.30 1.16 3.97
N THR A 34 10.33 1.24 2.64
CA THR A 34 9.15 1.28 1.80
C THR A 34 8.92 -0.09 1.16
N VAL A 35 7.69 -0.57 1.21
CA VAL A 35 7.25 -1.79 0.53
C VAL A 35 6.11 -1.48 -0.45
N ASP A 36 6.08 -2.19 -1.57
CA ASP A 36 5.07 -2.09 -2.64
C ASP A 36 4.89 -3.47 -3.32
N PRO A 37 3.95 -3.66 -4.26
CA PRO A 37 3.76 -4.96 -4.91
C PRO A 37 4.96 -5.50 -5.71
N GLU A 38 5.89 -4.64 -6.11
CA GLU A 38 7.11 -5.03 -6.82
C GLU A 38 8.25 -5.38 -5.85
N ASN A 39 8.27 -4.72 -4.69
CA ASN A 39 9.19 -4.96 -3.57
C ASN A 39 8.40 -5.22 -2.28
N PRO A 40 7.68 -6.36 -2.18
CA PRO A 40 6.85 -6.64 -1.03
C PRO A 40 7.69 -7.00 0.19
N GLY A 41 7.16 -6.68 1.36
CA GLY A 41 7.63 -7.25 2.61
C GLY A 41 7.26 -8.73 2.74
N LYS A 42 7.67 -9.33 3.85
CA LYS A 42 7.37 -10.71 4.18
C LYS A 42 6.79 -10.77 5.59
N PRO A 43 5.45 -10.66 5.73
CA PRO A 43 4.80 -10.58 7.03
C PRO A 43 5.34 -11.62 8.03
N GLY A 44 5.71 -11.16 9.22
CA GLY A 44 6.29 -11.99 10.27
C GLY A 44 7.79 -12.28 10.16
N GLU A 45 8.45 -12.02 9.02
CA GLU A 45 9.92 -12.10 8.92
C GLU A 45 10.59 -10.83 9.49
N PRO A 46 11.80 -10.94 10.07
CA PRO A 46 12.57 -9.80 10.55
C PRO A 46 12.87 -8.76 9.45
N ILE A 47 12.70 -7.48 9.76
CA ILE A 47 13.07 -6.35 8.88
C ILE A 47 14.59 -6.15 8.84
N ASN A 48 15.26 -6.30 9.98
CA ASN A 48 16.70 -6.17 10.14
C ASN A 48 17.35 -7.50 10.56
N PRO A 49 18.64 -7.70 10.27
CA PRO A 49 19.38 -8.82 10.84
C PRO A 49 19.51 -8.67 12.36
N GLY A 50 19.50 -9.81 13.06
CA GLY A 50 19.77 -9.87 14.50
C GLY A 50 18.56 -10.17 15.37
N LYS A 51 18.84 -10.55 16.61
CA LYS A 51 17.81 -10.90 17.60
C LYS A 51 17.05 -9.65 18.04
N GLY A 52 15.73 -9.74 18.06
CA GLY A 52 14.86 -8.64 18.51
C GLY A 52 14.54 -7.60 17.43
N SER A 53 14.89 -7.86 16.16
CA SER A 53 14.38 -7.04 15.06
C SER A 53 12.86 -7.04 15.04
N ALA A 54 12.27 -5.87 14.76
CA ALA A 54 10.88 -5.81 14.34
C ALA A 54 10.65 -6.68 13.10
N VAL A 55 9.39 -7.11 12.92
CA VAL A 55 8.97 -7.94 11.80
C VAL A 55 8.11 -7.12 10.84
N TYR A 56 8.05 -7.53 9.57
CA TYR A 56 7.12 -6.92 8.63
C TYR A 56 5.67 -7.13 9.13
N PRO A 57 4.84 -6.07 9.18
CA PRO A 57 3.43 -6.17 9.52
C PRO A 57 2.60 -7.01 8.55
N ASP A 58 1.41 -7.39 8.98
CA ASP A 58 0.44 -8.02 8.09
C ASP A 58 0.05 -7.11 6.93
N GLY A 59 -0.17 -7.72 5.77
CA GLY A 59 -0.54 -7.03 4.53
C GLY A 59 0.58 -6.18 3.92
N THR A 60 1.84 -6.43 4.25
CA THR A 60 2.99 -5.91 3.49
C THR A 60 3.43 -6.83 2.36
N ASP A 61 2.82 -8.01 2.23
CA ASP A 61 3.03 -8.90 1.10
C ASP A 61 2.32 -8.36 -0.15
N LYS A 62 2.64 -8.95 -1.32
CA LYS A 62 2.07 -8.49 -2.60
C LYS A 62 0.54 -8.50 -2.60
N ALA A 63 -0.07 -9.48 -1.93
CA ALA A 63 -1.51 -9.60 -1.83
C ALA A 63 -2.13 -8.49 -0.97
N GLY A 64 -1.59 -8.21 0.23
CA GLY A 64 -2.09 -7.12 1.07
C GLY A 64 -1.80 -5.72 0.54
N LEU A 65 -0.92 -5.59 -0.45
CA LEU A 65 -0.60 -4.35 -1.16
C LEU A 65 -1.33 -4.22 -2.51
N THR A 66 -2.24 -5.14 -2.83
CA THR A 66 -3.05 -5.10 -4.06
C THR A 66 -4.52 -5.24 -3.71
N ASP A 67 -5.35 -4.41 -4.33
CA ASP A 67 -6.81 -4.50 -4.20
C ASP A 67 -7.46 -4.54 -5.58
N THR A 68 -8.63 -5.15 -5.68
CA THR A 68 -9.36 -5.28 -6.95
C THR A 68 -10.83 -4.97 -6.75
N VAL A 69 -11.33 -4.01 -7.52
CA VAL A 69 -12.75 -3.68 -7.60
C VAL A 69 -13.33 -4.31 -8.85
N ASP A 70 -14.25 -5.26 -8.66
CA ASP A 70 -14.94 -5.95 -9.74
C ASP A 70 -16.26 -5.28 -10.10
N ARG A 71 -16.57 -5.19 -11.39
CA ARG A 71 -17.84 -4.68 -11.91
C ARG A 71 -18.51 -5.71 -12.79
N THR A 72 -19.78 -5.99 -12.50
CA THR A 72 -20.66 -6.81 -13.36
C THR A 72 -21.86 -6.01 -13.85
N ILE A 73 -22.02 -5.89 -15.16
CA ILE A 73 -23.19 -5.27 -15.80
C ILE A 73 -24.10 -6.40 -16.30
N SER A 74 -25.27 -6.53 -15.69
CA SER A 74 -26.27 -7.52 -16.07
C SER A 74 -27.45 -6.86 -16.80
N TYR A 75 -27.84 -7.45 -17.92
CA TYR A 75 -28.99 -7.00 -18.70
C TYR A 75 -30.24 -7.81 -18.31
N LYS A 76 -31.40 -7.16 -18.32
CA LYS A 76 -32.70 -7.81 -18.12
C LYS A 76 -33.67 -7.29 -19.16
N MET A 77 -34.42 -8.20 -19.77
CA MET A 77 -35.47 -7.88 -20.71
C MET A 77 -36.79 -7.71 -19.96
N SER A 78 -37.56 -6.68 -20.31
CA SER A 78 -38.82 -6.36 -19.63
C SER A 78 -39.91 -7.42 -19.84
N ASP A 79 -39.81 -8.19 -20.92
CA ASP A 79 -40.75 -9.24 -21.29
C ASP A 79 -40.32 -10.65 -20.81
N GLY A 80 -39.20 -10.74 -20.08
CA GLY A 80 -38.66 -12.00 -19.59
C GLY A 80 -37.95 -12.85 -20.64
N SER A 81 -37.78 -12.35 -21.87
CA SER A 81 -36.97 -13.02 -22.88
C SER A 81 -35.48 -13.11 -22.47
N LYS A 82 -34.71 -13.94 -23.19
CA LYS A 82 -33.29 -14.14 -22.89
C LYS A 82 -32.53 -12.82 -23.05
N ALA A 83 -31.91 -12.36 -21.97
CA ALA A 83 -31.08 -11.17 -21.97
C ALA A 83 -29.74 -11.38 -22.69
N PRO A 84 -29.11 -10.30 -23.19
CA PRO A 84 -27.71 -10.31 -23.62
C PRO A 84 -26.76 -10.81 -22.52
N ALA A 85 -25.57 -11.27 -22.93
CA ALA A 85 -24.53 -11.65 -21.99
C ALA A 85 -24.11 -10.48 -21.09
N SER A 86 -23.79 -10.76 -19.84
CA SER A 86 -23.25 -9.75 -18.93
C SER A 86 -21.83 -9.35 -19.32
N VAL A 87 -21.46 -8.13 -18.94
CA VAL A 87 -20.08 -7.63 -19.04
C VAL A 87 -19.46 -7.69 -17.65
N LYS A 88 -18.22 -8.18 -17.57
CA LYS A 88 -17.44 -8.23 -16.33
C LYS A 88 -16.10 -7.54 -16.57
N ASP A 89 -15.80 -6.56 -15.74
CA ASP A 89 -14.54 -5.81 -15.77
C ASP A 89 -13.98 -5.69 -14.35
N SER A 90 -12.70 -5.38 -14.23
CA SER A 90 -12.07 -5.09 -12.94
C SER A 90 -11.11 -3.90 -13.03
N LEU A 91 -10.90 -3.24 -11.89
CA LEU A 91 -9.86 -2.24 -11.67
C LEU A 91 -8.92 -2.76 -10.58
N THR A 92 -7.61 -2.65 -10.80
CA THR A 92 -6.60 -3.08 -9.84
C THR A 92 -5.92 -1.85 -9.24
N PHE A 93 -5.86 -1.81 -7.91
CA PHE A 93 -5.21 -0.76 -7.13
C PHE A 93 -4.03 -1.34 -6.38
N THR A 94 -3.03 -0.51 -6.12
CA THR A 94 -1.83 -0.91 -5.38
C THR A 94 -1.54 0.06 -4.25
N ALA A 95 -0.95 -0.44 -3.18
CA ALA A 95 -0.53 0.36 -2.03
C ALA A 95 0.99 0.38 -1.88
N SER A 96 1.52 1.50 -1.41
CA SER A 96 2.85 1.57 -0.81
C SER A 96 2.73 1.82 0.69
N LYS A 97 3.55 1.14 1.49
CA LYS A 97 3.62 1.34 2.94
C LYS A 97 5.03 1.76 3.35
N GLU A 98 5.14 2.80 4.16
CA GLU A 98 6.38 3.15 4.85
C GLU A 98 6.35 2.59 6.26
N ILE A 99 7.43 1.91 6.67
CA ILE A 99 7.52 1.17 7.93
C ILE A 99 8.75 1.65 8.70
N ASP A 100 8.60 1.91 9.99
CA ASP A 100 9.72 2.14 10.91
C ASP A 100 10.47 0.83 11.13
N LYS A 101 11.76 0.79 10.80
CA LYS A 101 12.55 -0.45 10.87
C LYS A 101 12.85 -0.90 12.30
N VAL A 102 12.75 -0.02 13.29
CA VAL A 102 13.03 -0.31 14.70
C VAL A 102 11.78 -0.81 15.41
N THR A 103 10.64 -0.17 15.19
CA THR A 103 9.38 -0.53 15.86
C THR A 103 8.53 -1.51 15.07
N GLY A 104 8.68 -1.53 13.74
CA GLY A 104 7.80 -2.27 12.82
C GLY A 104 6.46 -1.57 12.58
N GLU A 105 6.27 -0.36 13.07
CA GLU A 105 5.02 0.38 12.87
C GLU A 105 4.90 0.87 11.42
N VAL A 106 3.70 0.76 10.86
CA VAL A 106 3.37 1.38 9.56
C VAL A 106 3.17 2.87 9.80
N LEU A 107 4.09 3.67 9.26
CA LEU A 107 4.08 5.13 9.37
C LEU A 107 3.10 5.77 8.37
N SER A 108 2.98 5.18 7.19
CA SER A 108 2.06 5.66 6.15
C SER A 108 1.60 4.52 5.25
N THR A 109 0.43 4.68 4.65
CA THR A 109 -0.10 3.81 3.59
C THR A 109 -0.71 4.69 2.52
N GLU A 110 -0.23 4.54 1.29
CA GLU A 110 -0.69 5.32 0.14
C GLU A 110 -1.19 4.37 -0.94
N TRP A 111 -2.48 4.47 -1.27
CA TRP A 111 -3.07 3.75 -2.38
C TRP A 111 -2.92 4.53 -3.69
N SER A 112 -2.84 3.79 -4.79
CA SER A 112 -2.95 4.33 -6.15
C SER A 112 -4.22 5.16 -6.29
N LYS A 113 -4.16 6.20 -7.13
CA LYS A 113 -5.29 7.11 -7.36
C LYS A 113 -6.54 6.36 -7.82
N ASN A 114 -7.70 6.98 -7.54
CA ASN A 114 -8.97 6.53 -8.07
C ASN A 114 -8.91 6.34 -9.60
N GLN A 115 -9.62 5.33 -10.07
CA GLN A 115 -9.62 4.92 -11.47
C GLN A 115 -11.02 4.97 -12.06
N ASP A 116 -11.07 4.97 -13.38
CA ASP A 116 -12.31 4.96 -14.14
C ASP A 116 -12.48 3.60 -14.79
N PHE A 117 -13.66 3.01 -14.67
CA PHE A 117 -14.01 1.93 -15.58
C PHE A 117 -14.20 2.51 -16.98
N LYS A 118 -13.91 1.66 -17.99
CA LYS A 118 -14.31 1.93 -19.37
C LYS A 118 -15.83 2.00 -19.45
N ASP A 119 -16.32 2.94 -20.26
CA ASP A 119 -17.74 3.06 -20.53
C ASP A 119 -18.20 1.85 -21.35
N VAL A 120 -19.35 1.30 -20.99
CA VAL A 120 -19.96 0.16 -21.68
C VAL A 120 -21.28 0.60 -22.27
N VAL A 121 -21.38 0.53 -23.60
CA VAL A 121 -22.63 0.78 -24.32
C VAL A 121 -23.51 -0.47 -24.21
N SER A 122 -24.77 -0.28 -23.84
CA SER A 122 -25.74 -1.36 -23.77
C SER A 122 -25.97 -1.97 -25.16
N PRO A 123 -26.05 -3.31 -25.29
CA PRO A 123 -26.30 -3.96 -26.57
C PRO A 123 -27.60 -3.50 -27.21
N ASP A 124 -27.56 -3.33 -28.53
CA ASP A 124 -28.78 -3.13 -29.31
C ASP A 124 -29.57 -4.44 -29.39
N VAL A 125 -30.85 -4.38 -29.02
CA VAL A 125 -31.78 -5.49 -29.16
C VAL A 125 -32.98 -5.00 -29.96
N THR A 126 -33.20 -5.59 -31.15
CA THR A 126 -34.26 -5.19 -32.08
C THR A 126 -35.61 -5.09 -31.39
N GLY A 127 -36.25 -3.93 -31.48
CA GLY A 127 -37.56 -3.67 -30.88
C GLY A 127 -37.52 -3.20 -29.42
N TYR A 128 -36.35 -3.14 -28.79
CA TYR A 128 -36.18 -2.65 -27.41
C TYR A 128 -35.31 -1.40 -27.41
N THR A 129 -35.53 -0.54 -26.41
CA THR A 129 -34.64 0.59 -26.11
C THR A 129 -34.10 0.41 -24.70
N PRO A 130 -32.78 0.34 -24.50
CA PRO A 130 -32.24 0.19 -23.16
C PRO A 130 -32.51 1.46 -22.35
N ARG A 131 -32.96 1.28 -21.09
CA ARG A 131 -33.16 2.40 -20.15
C ARG A 131 -31.85 3.15 -19.89
N VAL A 132 -30.75 2.40 -19.76
CA VAL A 132 -29.40 2.94 -19.60
C VAL A 132 -28.64 2.65 -20.89
N LYS A 133 -28.38 3.67 -21.71
CA LYS A 133 -27.67 3.50 -22.99
C LYS A 133 -26.18 3.23 -22.80
N THR A 134 -25.58 3.86 -21.80
CA THR A 134 -24.17 3.73 -21.47
C THR A 134 -24.03 3.63 -19.96
N VAL A 135 -23.30 2.62 -19.49
CA VAL A 135 -22.91 2.47 -18.09
C VAL A 135 -21.54 3.10 -17.92
N SER A 136 -21.46 4.08 -17.02
CA SER A 136 -20.23 4.80 -16.70
C SER A 136 -20.02 4.82 -15.19
N ASN A 137 -18.81 4.48 -14.75
CA ASN A 137 -18.36 4.57 -13.37
C ASN A 137 -17.00 5.25 -13.38
N LYS A 138 -16.94 6.43 -12.75
CA LYS A 138 -15.75 7.29 -12.70
C LYS A 138 -15.33 7.51 -11.27
N ASN A 139 -14.06 7.83 -11.07
CA ASN A 139 -13.48 8.14 -9.78
C ASN A 139 -13.72 7.03 -8.73
N VAL A 140 -13.58 5.78 -9.15
CA VAL A 140 -13.71 4.60 -8.29
C VAL A 140 -12.48 4.48 -7.40
N ALA A 141 -12.68 4.52 -6.09
CA ALA A 141 -11.63 4.29 -5.10
C ALA A 141 -11.37 2.78 -4.93
N HIS A 142 -10.22 2.44 -4.35
CA HIS A 142 -9.86 1.03 -4.14
C HIS A 142 -10.82 0.31 -3.19
N ASP A 143 -11.40 1.03 -2.22
CA ASP A 143 -12.31 0.53 -1.19
C ASP A 143 -13.80 0.61 -1.59
N ALA A 144 -14.07 0.88 -2.87
CA ALA A 144 -15.43 0.90 -3.39
C ALA A 144 -16.07 -0.50 -3.33
N GLN A 145 -17.27 -0.58 -2.74
CA GLN A 145 -18.10 -1.80 -2.66
C GLN A 145 -19.28 -1.76 -3.64
#